data_AF-A0A972G6S7-F1
#
_entry.id   AF-A0A972G6S7-F1
#
_cell.length_a   1.000
_cell.length_b   1.000
_cell.length_c   1.000
_cell.angle_alpha   90.00
_cell.angle_beta   90.00
_cell.angle_gamma   90.00
#
_symmetry.space_group_name_H-M   'P 1'
#
loop_
_entity.id
_entity.type
_entity.pdbx_description
1 polymer ?
#
loop_
_entity_poly.entity_id
_entity_poly.type
_entity_poly.pdbx_seq_one_letter_code
_entity_poly.pdbx_strand_id
1 'polypeptide(L)'
;MKTLDSLNSEMAESLAKLALSPVEDELTDMLVSNLLEFIQQRQLLLAELVADNDFVDRDYLQQQLVLSQSYGQRLSELSQHRQSLLRSGSNNQRHIKVYKTIDANR
;
A
#
# COMPACT_ATOMS: atom_id res chain seq x y z
N MET A 1 -9.55 14.78 -14.99
CA MET A 1 -9.79 13.33 -14.80
C MET A 1 -8.44 12.65 -14.97
N LYS A 2 -7.99 11.85 -13.99
CA LYS A 2 -6.72 11.12 -14.11
C LYS A 2 -6.90 9.94 -15.08
N THR A 3 -5.85 9.56 -15.80
CA THR A 3 -5.85 8.37 -16.68
C THR A 3 -5.41 7.14 -15.91
N LEU A 4 -5.74 5.94 -16.41
CA LEU A 4 -5.26 4.67 -15.84
C LEU A 4 -3.74 4.66 -15.67
N ASP A 5 -3.00 5.15 -16.67
CA ASP A 5 -1.53 5.13 -16.63
C ASP A 5 -0.95 6.11 -15.60
N SER A 6 -1.58 7.28 -15.43
CA SER A 6 -1.21 8.20 -14.36
C SER A 6 -1.47 7.60 -12.97
N LEU A 7 -2.61 6.93 -12.78
CA LEU A 7 -2.93 6.26 -11.52
C LEU A 7 -1.97 5.10 -11.24
N ASN A 8 -1.61 4.31 -12.26
CA ASN A 8 -0.61 3.26 -12.13
C ASN A 8 0.74 3.82 -11.64
N SER A 9 1.16 4.95 -12.21
CA SER A 9 2.42 5.61 -11.83
C SER A 9 2.38 6.11 -10.38
N GLU A 10 1.30 6.79 -9.99
CA GLU A 10 1.11 7.29 -8.62
C GLU A 10 0.97 6.17 -7.59
N MET A 11 0.28 5.09 -7.92
CA MET A 11 0.19 3.90 -7.06
C MET A 11 1.56 3.25 -6.86
N ALA A 12 2.38 3.15 -7.92
CA ALA A 12 3.73 2.61 -7.83
C ALA A 12 4.63 3.48 -6.93
N GLU A 13 4.52 4.80 -7.06
CA GLU A 13 5.25 5.75 -6.22
C GLU A 13 4.81 5.69 -4.75
N SER A 14 3.49 5.68 -4.49
CA SER A 14 2.94 5.54 -3.13
C SER A 14 3.36 4.23 -2.47
N LEU A 15 3.37 3.12 -3.21
CA LEU A 15 3.87 1.83 -2.70
C LEU A 15 5.36 1.88 -2.38
N ALA A 16 6.18 2.50 -3.22
CA ALA A 16 7.61 2.66 -2.95
C ALA A 16 7.87 3.52 -1.70
N LYS A 17 7.13 4.62 -1.55
CA LYS A 17 7.19 5.48 -0.36
C LYS A 17 6.74 4.74 0.90
N LEU A 18 5.66 3.95 0.82
CA LEU A 18 5.20 3.12 1.93
C LEU A 18 6.15 2.00 2.30
N ALA A 19 6.94 1.46 1.36
CA ALA A 19 7.96 0.46 1.69
C ALA A 19 9.11 1.07 2.53
N LEU A 20 9.34 2.38 2.44
CA LEU A 20 10.44 3.07 3.09
C LEU A 20 10.04 3.84 4.35
N SER A 21 8.75 4.16 4.53
CA SER A 21 8.28 4.98 5.65
C SER A 21 8.21 4.18 6.97
N PRO A 22 8.57 4.79 8.12
CA PRO A 22 8.38 4.19 9.45
C PRO A 22 6.91 3.90 9.76
N VAL A 23 6.64 2.98 10.68
CA VAL A 23 5.27 2.55 11.01
C VAL A 23 4.50 3.55 11.86
N GLU A 24 5.18 4.43 12.59
CA GLU A 24 4.57 5.36 13.54
C GLU A 24 4.52 6.80 13.02
N ASP A 25 4.70 7.00 11.71
CA ASP A 25 4.72 8.33 11.08
C ASP A 25 3.35 8.69 10.50
N GLU A 26 2.84 9.89 10.79
CA GLU A 26 1.58 10.42 10.21
C GLU A 26 1.61 10.42 8.66
N LEU A 27 2.82 10.51 8.08
CA LEU A 27 3.00 10.38 6.63
C LEU A 27 2.59 8.99 6.11
N THR A 28 2.76 7.92 6.90
CA THR A 28 2.29 6.58 6.51
C THR A 28 0.77 6.54 6.36
N ASP A 29 0.02 7.11 7.31
CA ASP A 29 -1.44 7.09 7.27
C ASP A 29 -1.98 7.88 6.07
N MET A 30 -1.36 9.02 5.77
CA MET A 30 -1.67 9.80 4.57
C MET A 30 -1.37 9.01 3.28
N LEU A 31 -0.20 8.36 3.20
CA LEU A 31 0.17 7.56 2.04
C LEU A 31 -0.77 6.36 1.83
N VAL A 32 -1.20 5.69 2.91
CA VAL A 32 -2.19 4.61 2.84
C VAL A 32 -3.54 5.14 2.34
N SER A 33 -4.00 6.27 2.88
CA SER A 33 -5.27 6.89 2.47
C SER A 33 -5.25 7.27 0.98
N ASN A 34 -4.18 7.92 0.53
CA ASN A 34 -4.00 8.27 -0.89
C ASN A 34 -3.96 7.03 -1.79
N LEU A 35 -3.29 5.96 -1.35
CA LEU A 35 -3.23 4.71 -2.10
C LEU A 35 -4.62 4.07 -2.25
N LEU A 36 -5.45 4.11 -1.20
CA LEU A 36 -6.83 3.62 -1.26
C LEU A 36 -7.68 4.42 -2.25
N GLU A 37 -7.55 5.75 -2.25
CA GLU A 37 -8.23 6.60 -3.23
C GLU A 37 -7.80 6.28 -4.67
N PHE A 38 -6.50 6.08 -4.91
CA PHE A 38 -6.00 5.72 -6.24
C PHE A 38 -6.48 4.35 -6.69
N ILE A 39 -6.54 3.36 -5.78
CA ILE A 39 -7.11 2.04 -6.08
C ILE A 39 -8.58 2.17 -6.47
N GLN A 40 -9.36 2.96 -5.73
CA GLN A 40 -10.77 3.16 -6.03
C GLN A 40 -10.98 3.84 -7.39
N GLN A 41 -10.23 4.90 -7.68
CA GLN A 41 -10.28 5.59 -8.98
C GLN A 41 -9.87 4.64 -10.12
N ARG A 42 -8.82 3.84 -9.92
CA ARG A 42 -8.36 2.86 -10.90
C ARG A 42 -9.43 1.80 -11.17
N GLN A 43 -10.11 1.34 -10.13
CA GLN A 43 -11.16 0.33 -10.26
C GLN A 43 -12.36 0.85 -11.06
N LEU A 44 -12.72 2.13 -10.89
CA LEU A 44 -13.77 2.77 -11.70
C LEU A 44 -13.37 2.84 -13.18
N LEU A 45 -12.16 3.33 -13.48
CA LEU A 45 -11.68 3.43 -14.86
C LEU A 45 -11.53 2.06 -15.53
N LEU A 46 -11.10 1.04 -14.80
CA LEU A 46 -11.06 -0.34 -15.33
C LEU A 46 -12.46 -0.89 -15.59
N ALA A 47 -13.43 -0.58 -14.72
CA ALA A 47 -14.81 -1.02 -14.94
C ALA A 47 -15.41 -0.37 -16.19
N GLU A 48 -15.16 0.92 -16.41
CA GLU A 48 -15.54 1.63 -17.63
C GLU A 48 -14.86 1.02 -18.85
N LEU A 49 -13.55 0.77 -18.79
CA LEU A 49 -12.77 0.18 -19.88
C LEU A 49 -13.26 -1.23 -20.25
N VAL A 50 -13.58 -2.07 -19.26
CA VAL A 50 -14.07 -3.44 -19.49
C VAL A 50 -15.51 -3.45 -19.99
N ALA A 51 -16.31 -2.44 -19.67
CA ALA A 51 -17.67 -2.29 -20.18
C ALA A 51 -17.72 -1.74 -21.61
N ASP A 52 -16.63 -1.15 -22.10
CA ASP A 52 -16.50 -0.65 -23.46
C ASP A 52 -16.28 -1.81 -24.46
N ASN A 53 -17.34 -2.18 -25.17
CA ASN A 53 -17.30 -3.25 -26.17
C ASN A 53 -16.50 -2.86 -27.43
N ASP A 54 -16.20 -1.59 -27.63
CA ASP A 54 -15.42 -1.08 -28.77
C ASP A 54 -13.92 -1.04 -28.45
N PHE A 55 -13.53 -1.24 -27.18
CA PHE A 55 -12.13 -1.30 -26.77
C PHE A 55 -11.49 -2.65 -27.13
N VAL A 56 -10.69 -2.66 -28.21
CA VAL A 56 -10.10 -3.89 -28.78
C VAL A 56 -8.59 -4.03 -28.56
N ASP A 57 -7.95 -3.11 -27.83
CA ASP A 57 -6.51 -3.18 -27.54
C ASP A 57 -6.21 -4.26 -26.47
N ARG A 58 -6.04 -5.48 -26.95
CA ARG A 58 -5.72 -6.65 -26.11
C ARG A 58 -4.43 -6.47 -25.33
N ASP A 59 -3.40 -5.87 -25.92
CA ASP A 59 -2.10 -5.74 -25.28
C ASP A 59 -2.19 -4.77 -24.10
N TYR A 60 -2.93 -3.68 -24.26
CA TYR A 60 -3.23 -2.77 -23.16
C TYR A 60 -4.01 -3.47 -22.03
N LEU A 61 -5.07 -4.23 -22.34
CA LEU A 61 -5.82 -4.99 -21.34
C LEU A 61 -4.94 -6.00 -20.59
N GLN A 62 -4.07 -6.70 -21.31
CA GLN A 62 -3.14 -7.65 -20.72
C GLN A 62 -2.14 -6.96 -19.78
N GLN A 63 -1.64 -5.77 -20.16
CA GLN A 63 -0.79 -4.96 -19.30
C GLN A 63 -1.52 -4.53 -18.02
N GLN A 64 -2.76 -4.06 -18.13
CA GLN A 64 -3.57 -3.68 -16.95
C GLN A 64 -3.86 -4.85 -16.03
N LEU A 65 -4.04 -6.07 -16.57
CA LEU A 65 -4.18 -7.29 -15.78
C LEU A 65 -2.89 -7.62 -15.01
N VAL A 66 -1.74 -7.60 -15.69
CA VAL A 66 -0.43 -7.84 -15.06
C VAL A 66 -0.15 -6.83 -13.96
N LEU A 67 -0.43 -5.55 -14.21
CA LEU A 67 -0.30 -4.49 -13.20
C LEU A 67 -1.20 -4.75 -11.99
N SER A 68 -2.45 -5.16 -12.20
CA SER A 68 -3.39 -5.48 -11.13
C SER A 68 -2.88 -6.62 -10.24
N GLN A 69 -2.36 -7.68 -10.85
CA GLN A 69 -1.77 -8.82 -10.13
C GLN A 69 -0.51 -8.39 -9.35
N SER A 70 0.36 -7.61 -9.98
CA SER A 70 1.59 -7.09 -9.35
C SER A 70 1.28 -6.20 -8.14
N TYR A 71 0.32 -5.28 -8.25
CA TYR A 71 -0.09 -4.46 -7.11
C TYR A 71 -0.72 -5.29 -5.99
N GLY A 72 -1.55 -6.28 -6.33
CA GLY A 72 -2.13 -7.19 -5.33
C GLY A 72 -1.05 -7.93 -4.53
N GLN A 73 -0.02 -8.45 -5.20
CA GLN A 73 1.11 -9.10 -4.55
C GLN A 73 1.88 -8.12 -3.64
N ARG A 74 2.26 -6.95 -4.18
CA ARG A 74 3.02 -5.94 -3.42
C ARG A 74 2.27 -5.44 -2.19
N LEU A 75 0.95 -5.24 -2.30
CA LEU A 75 0.10 -4.85 -1.17
C LEU A 75 0.06 -5.93 -0.09
N SER A 76 -0.01 -7.20 -0.49
CA SER A 76 0.03 -8.32 0.45
C SER A 76 1.35 -8.38 1.19
N GLU A 77 2.47 -8.30 0.46
CA GLU A 77 3.82 -8.28 1.03
C GLU A 77 4.02 -7.08 1.98
N LEU A 78 3.60 -5.89 1.56
CA LEU A 78 3.66 -4.68 2.38
C LEU A 78 2.85 -4.82 3.67
N SER A 79 1.62 -5.35 3.58
CA SER A 79 0.77 -5.59 4.75
C SER A 79 1.43 -6.55 5.74
N GLN A 80 1.98 -7.66 5.26
CA GLN A 80 2.71 -8.63 6.09
C GLN A 80 3.96 -8.01 6.73
N HIS A 81 4.74 -7.26 5.95
CA HIS A 81 5.94 -6.58 6.44
C HIS A 81 5.59 -5.59 7.57
N ARG A 82 4.56 -4.76 7.35
CA ARG A 82 4.08 -3.79 8.36
C ARG A 82 3.56 -4.49 9.62
N GLN A 83 2.80 -5.57 9.49
CA GLN A 83 2.37 -6.38 10.65
C GLN A 83 3.55 -6.95 11.44
N SER A 84 4.60 -7.41 10.76
CA SER A 84 5.83 -7.90 11.40
C SER A 84 6.54 -6.80 12.19
N LEU A 85 6.64 -5.59 11.62
CA LEU A 85 7.23 -4.42 12.28
C LEU A 85 6.43 -4.03 13.53
N LEU A 86 5.10 -4.01 13.47
CA LEU A 86 4.23 -3.71 14.62
C LEU A 86 4.43 -4.73 15.76
N ARG A 87 4.48 -6.02 15.44
CA ARG A 87 4.72 -7.09 16.43
C ARG A 87 6.09 -6.95 17.08
N SER A 88 7.12 -6.65 16.29
CA SER A 88 8.49 -6.48 16.76
C SER A 88 8.64 -5.23 17.64
N GLY A 89 8.03 -4.10 17.23
CA GLY A 89 7.99 -2.87 18.01
C GLY A 89 7.24 -3.02 19.33
N SER A 90 6.11 -3.73 19.34
CA SER A 90 5.34 -4.03 20.55
C SER A 90 6.12 -4.88 21.56
N ASN A 91 6.86 -5.89 21.08
CA ASN A 91 7.73 -6.69 21.94
C ASN A 91 8.86 -5.84 22.54
N ASN A 92 9.48 -4.98 21.74
CA ASN A 92 10.57 -4.12 22.21
C ASN A 92 10.10 -3.09 23.25
N GLN A 93 8.92 -2.47 23.06
CA GLN A 93 8.32 -1.56 24.05
C GLN A 93 7.98 -2.26 25.38
N ARG A 94 7.54 -3.52 25.35
CA ARG A 94 7.31 -4.30 26.58
C ARG A 94 8.59 -4.53 27.35
N HIS A 95 9.68 -4.92 26.68
CA HIS A 95 10.97 -5.10 27.34
C HIS A 95 11.51 -3.80 27.94
N ILE A 96 11.39 -2.67 27.24
CA ILE A 96 11.81 -1.34 27.77
C ILE A 96 10.99 -0.94 29.00
N LYS A 97 9.67 -1.19 29.00
CA LYS A 97 8.82 -0.93 30.18
C LYS A 97 9.22 -1.79 31.38
N VAL A 98 9.51 -3.08 31.17
CA VAL A 98 9.94 -3.99 32.25
C VAL A 98 11.24 -3.50 32.91
N TYR A 99 12.24 -3.09 32.11
CA TYR A 99 13.48 -2.52 32.65
C TYR A 99 13.25 -1.21 33.43
N LYS A 100 12.41 -0.29 32.92
CA LYS A 100 12.08 0.96 33.63
C LYS A 100 11.36 0.72 34.96
N THR A 101 10.49 -0.29 35.05
CA THR A 101 9.80 -0.63 36.30
C THR A 101 10.68 -1.31 37.34
N ILE A 102 11.78 -1.96 36.93
CA ILE A 102 12.73 -2.57 37.87
C ILE A 102 13.63 -1.49 38.48
N ASP A 103 14.09 -0.51 37.70
CA ASP A 103 14.90 0.61 38.21
C ASP A 103 14.09 1.59 39.08
N ALA A 104 12.79 1.74 38.85
CA ALA A 104 11.93 2.60 39.67
C ALA A 104 11.58 2.01 41.05
N ASN A 105 11.94 0.75 41.31
CA ASN A 105 11.62 0.02 42.55
C ASN A 105 12.87 -0.25 43.42
N ARG A 106 13.95 0.51 43.21
CA ARG A 106 15.21 0.44 43.97
C ARG A 106 15.51 1.77 44.64
#